data_AF-A0AAU9ECC9-F1
#
_entry.id   AF-A0AAU9ECC9-F1
#
_cell.length_a   1.000
_cell.length_b   1.000
_cell.length_c   1.000
_cell.angle_alpha   90.00
_cell.angle_beta   90.00
_cell.angle_gamma   90.00
#
_symmetry.space_group_name_H-M   'P 1'
#
loop_
_entity.id
_entity.type
_entity.pdbx_description
1 polymer ?
#
loop_
_entity_poly.entity_id
_entity_poly.type
_entity_poly.pdbx_seq_one_letter_code
_entity_poly.pdbx_strand_id
1 'polypeptide(L)' 'MTDEKSRRQVSRRRYSDEFKTEALGLAEQVGVSSAAKQLGLHESQLYAWGKKARYEAM' A
#
# COMPACT_ATOMS: atom_id res chain seq x y z
N MET A 1 36.86 3.44 12.59
CA MET A 1 36.83 3.11 11.15
C MET A 1 36.21 1.73 10.97
N THR A 2 35.52 1.51 9.83
CA THR A 2 34.71 0.34 9.42
C THR A 2 33.31 0.30 10.04
N ASP A 3 32.20 0.05 9.34
CA ASP A 3 31.99 -0.50 8.00
C ASP A 3 30.67 0.04 7.41
N GLU A 4 30.71 0.14 6.09
CA GLU A 4 29.68 0.53 5.15
C GLU A 4 28.47 -0.41 5.19
N LYS A 5 27.31 0.09 5.63
CA LYS A 5 26.05 -0.37 5.05
C LYS A 5 25.19 0.82 4.69
N SER A 6 25.45 1.31 3.47
CA SER A 6 24.42 1.90 2.63
C SER A 6 23.28 0.88 2.53
N ARG A 7 22.39 0.91 3.52
CA ARG A 7 21.04 0.37 3.40
C ARG A 7 20.51 1.09 2.19
N ARG A 8 20.49 0.43 1.03
CA ARG A 8 19.63 0.79 -0.08
C ARG A 8 18.25 0.90 0.54
N GLN A 9 17.92 2.10 0.98
CA GLN A 9 16.58 2.48 1.37
C GLN A 9 15.88 2.44 0.03
N VAL A 10 15.45 1.24 -0.36
CA VAL A 10 14.34 1.05 -1.28
C VAL A 10 13.32 2.00 -0.69
N SER A 11 13.20 3.16 -1.30
CA SER A 11 12.31 4.22 -0.89
C SER A 11 10.95 3.55 -0.95
N ARG A 12 10.52 3.01 0.20
CA ARG A 12 9.24 2.35 0.34
C ARG A 12 8.29 3.41 -0.15
N ARG A 13 7.73 3.25 -1.35
CA ARG A 13 6.79 4.21 -1.93
C ARG A 13 5.78 4.47 -0.84
N ARG A 14 5.91 5.62 -0.18
CA ARG A 14 5.04 5.99 0.92
C ARG A 14 3.79 6.48 0.24
N TYR A 15 2.88 5.56 -0.03
CA TYR A 15 1.53 5.92 -0.39
C TYR A 15 0.94 6.66 0.81
N SER A 16 0.52 7.90 0.59
CA SER A 16 -0.20 8.69 1.58
C SER A 16 -1.44 7.92 2.03
N ASP A 17 -1.85 8.13 3.28
CA ASP A 17 -3.01 7.42 3.81
C ASP A 17 -4.29 7.76 3.04
N GLU A 18 -4.42 8.97 2.50
CA GLU A 18 -5.49 9.35 1.57
C GLU A 18 -5.52 8.47 0.31
N PHE A 19 -4.36 8.19 -0.30
CA PHE A 19 -4.28 7.33 -1.47
C PHE A 19 -4.67 5.88 -1.14
N LYS A 20 -4.34 5.39 0.06
CA LYS A 20 -4.77 4.05 0.49
C LYS A 20 -6.28 4.01 0.70
N THR A 21 -6.86 5.03 1.30
CA THR A 21 -8.31 5.13 1.51
C THR A 21 -9.06 5.19 0.18
N GLU A 22 -8.59 6.00 -0.76
CA GLU A 22 -9.16 6.08 -2.11
C GLU A 22 -9.05 4.73 -2.83
N ALA A 23 -7.88 4.08 -2.75
CA ALA A 23 -7.66 2.76 -3.33
C ALA A 23 -8.55 1.67 -2.70
N LEU A 24 -8.81 1.75 -1.39
CA LEU A 24 -9.71 0.84 -0.69
C LEU A 24 -11.18 1.10 -1.06
N GLY A 25 -11.62 2.36 -1.15
CA GLY A 25 -12.97 2.69 -1.61
C GLY A 25 -13.22 2.24 -3.05
N LEU A 26 -12.20 2.37 -3.91
CA LEU A 26 -12.25 1.86 -5.28
C LEU A 26 -12.32 0.33 -5.28
N ALA A 27 -11.57 -0.34 -4.41
CA ALA A 27 -11.63 -1.79 -4.25
C ALA A 27 -13.00 -2.29 -3.72
N GLU A 28 -13.70 -1.51 -2.90
CA GLU A 28 -15.08 -1.81 -2.47
C GLU A 28 -16.07 -1.68 -3.64
N GLN A 29 -15.86 -0.71 -4.55
CA GLN A 29 -16.77 -0.47 -5.68
C GLN A 29 -16.56 -1.44 -6.86
N VAL A 30 -15.32 -1.66 -7.28
CA VAL A 30 -14.99 -2.45 -8.49
C VAL A 30 -14.28 -3.78 -8.19
N GLY A 31 -13.99 -4.06 -6.92
CA GLY A 31 -13.21 -5.21 -6.48
C GLY A 31 -11.70 -4.95 -6.43
N VAL A 32 -11.02 -5.66 -5.52
CA VAL A 32 -9.57 -5.54 -5.28
C VAL A 32 -8.74 -5.76 -6.54
N SER A 33 -9.06 -6.77 -7.34
CA SER A 33 -8.30 -7.10 -8.57
C SER A 33 -8.42 -6.02 -9.64
N SER A 34 -9.61 -5.43 -9.80
CA SER A 34 -9.85 -4.35 -10.76
C SER A 34 -9.18 -3.05 -10.31
N ALA A 35 -9.31 -2.72 -9.02
CA ALA A 35 -8.66 -1.55 -8.43
C ALA A 35 -7.12 -1.66 -8.51
N ALA A 36 -6.56 -2.84 -8.22
CA ALA A 36 -5.13 -3.10 -8.35
C ALA A 36 -4.64 -2.82 -9.78
N LYS A 37 -5.36 -3.33 -10.79
CA LYS A 37 -5.02 -3.11 -12.20
C LYS A 37 -5.12 -1.63 -12.61
N GLN A 38 -6.17 -0.93 -12.19
CA GLN A 38 -6.34 0.50 -12.50
C GLN A 38 -5.27 1.37 -11.84
N LEU A 39 -4.91 1.07 -10.59
CA LEU A 39 -3.92 1.83 -9.83
C LEU A 39 -2.47 1.40 -10.12
N GLY A 40 -2.26 0.36 -10.93
CA GLY A 40 -0.94 -0.23 -11.18
C GLY A 40 -0.29 -0.82 -9.91
N LEU A 41 -1.12 -1.22 -8.95
CA LEU A 41 -0.72 -1.81 -7.68
C LEU A 41 -0.76 -3.34 -7.76
N HIS A 42 0.01 -3.99 -6.88
CA HIS A 42 -0.15 -5.42 -6.67
C HIS A 42 -1.32 -5.67 -5.73
N GLU A 43 -2.14 -6.70 -5.98
CA GLU A 43 -3.31 -7.03 -5.15
C GLU A 43 -2.93 -7.25 -3.68
N SER A 44 -1.74 -7.82 -3.43
CA SER A 44 -1.22 -8.00 -2.06
C SER A 44 -1.01 -6.69 -1.29
N GLN A 45 -0.76 -5.56 -1.97
CA GLN A 45 -0.66 -4.25 -1.33
C GLN A 45 -2.03 -3.78 -0.84
N LEU A 46 -3.09 -3.96 -1.64
CA LEU A 46 -4.46 -3.62 -1.24
C LEU A 46 -4.92 -4.49 -0.06
N TYR A 47 -4.65 -5.80 -0.07
CA TYR A 47 -4.96 -6.68 1.07
C TYR A 47 -4.22 -6.25 2.35
N ALA A 48 -2.92 -5.91 2.22
CA ALA A 48 -2.12 -5.45 3.35
C ALA A 48 -2.64 -4.12 3.91
N TRP A 49 -3.09 -3.20 3.05
CA TRP A 49 -3.67 -1.92 3.47
C TRP A 49 -5.03 -2.08 4.12
N GLY A 50 -5.92 -2.93 3.60
CA GLY A 50 -7.21 -3.21 4.24
C GLY A 50 -7.01 -3.75 5.66
N LYS A 51 -6.03 -4.64 5.85
CA LYS A 51 -5.68 -5.16 7.18
C LYS A 51 -5.12 -4.07 8.11
N LYS A 52 -4.26 -3.18 7.59
CA LYS A 52 -3.67 -2.08 8.36
C LYS A 52 -4.69 -1.01 8.71
N ALA A 53 -5.56 -0.63 7.77
CA ALA A 53 -6.64 0.32 7.98
C ALA A 53 -7.59 -0.15 9.09
N ARG A 54 -7.91 -1.46 9.12
CA ARG A 54 -8.74 -2.05 10.18
C ARG A 54 -8.06 -2.10 11.55
N TYR A 55 -6.72 -2.13 11.58
CA TYR A 55 -5.95 -2.09 12.83
C TYR A 55 -5.75 -0.65 13.33
N GLU A 56 -5.57 0.33 12.42
CA GLU A 56 -5.45 1.75 12.79
C GLU A 56 -6.79 2.38 13.20
N ALA A 57 -7.92 1.80 12.79
CA ALA A 57 -9.25 2.23 13.22
C ALA A 57 -9.68 1.69 14.60
N MET A 58 -8.82 0.91 15.28
CA MET A 58 -9.09 0.28 16.58
C MET A 58 -8.16 0.85 17.66
#